data_AF-A0A9P5Q0P8-F1
#
_entry.id   AF-A0A9P5Q0P8-F1
#
_cell.length_a   1.000
_cell.length_b   1.000
_cell.length_c   1.000
_cell.angle_alpha   90.00
_cell.angle_beta   90.00
_cell.angle_gamma   90.00
#
_symmetry.space_group_name_H-M   'P 1'
#
loop_
_entity.id
_entity.type
_entity.pdbx_description
1 polymer ?
#
loop_
_entity_poly.entity_id
_entity_poly.type
_entity_poly.pdbx_seq_one_letter_code
_entity_poly.pdbx_strand_id
1 'polypeptide(L)'
;MGFISLKNVAMDRVMPPTEMQIELTETEENICSLLDKCRDNLQTEKGISTACRIAGGWVRDKLLGSQSNDIDVALSDIMGLAFAEHLAEYANSQNIKVGTISKIAQNPDQSKHLETATFKMFGLELDLVNLRSEEYASNSRIPTGVTFGTPVQDASRRDMTINALFYNVHTHKVEDFTERGLDDLRNGIIRTPLPPRETFLDDPLRVIRCIRFASRFGFRLVPELENAVKDPEIQEALVSKVARERAGMELTKMMKGRDPVRAVSLIHELSLFDSIFSVIPLEVTSTFSRPVGPKIDSLKAVSILRLLLLSETKLTPLHPLLLSAIHTDSTCTDRLYLAATLTPYLGINYKDRKQKEFPAVTYVIRESLKLGTQNHYLDGIPALFAASELLRNPDLMRDKFKQPSKRVAIGLMLREKAVHNPHTGSHWSSSLLFSLIQELIECCDNLDQGLNVSAASERINVYNSFVQQAEELGLPSTVEAKPLLDGGEVGAILNAKGGPWTGVVLARVIEWQLEYPDGSKEECTVWLKEQYSSGNLAVNELNEPASKRARKNK
;
A
#
# COMPACT_ATOMS: atom_id res chain seq x y z
N MET A 1 15.71 -7.41 32.16
CA MET A 1 15.01 -7.08 30.89
C MET A 1 15.39 -5.66 30.51
N GLY A 2 15.73 -5.42 29.25
CA GLY A 2 16.26 -4.14 28.75
C GLY A 2 15.34 -3.52 27.70
N PHE A 3 15.89 -2.65 26.86
CA PHE A 3 15.17 -2.03 25.73
C PHE A 3 15.61 -2.64 24.39
N ILE A 4 14.74 -2.63 23.39
CA ILE A 4 15.06 -2.96 21.99
C ILE A 4 15.05 -1.67 21.18
N SER A 5 16.17 -1.36 20.51
CA SER A 5 16.25 -0.20 19.62
C SER A 5 15.28 -0.33 18.46
N LEU A 6 14.48 0.72 18.22
CA LEU A 6 13.60 0.82 17.05
C LEU A 6 14.29 1.46 15.83
N LYS A 7 15.53 1.96 15.99
CA LYS A 7 16.28 2.60 14.90
C LYS A 7 16.99 1.62 13.96
N ASN A 8 17.31 0.43 14.44
CA ASN A 8 18.13 -0.56 13.72
C ASN A 8 17.31 -1.71 13.10
N VAL A 9 16.03 -1.47 12.79
CA VAL A 9 15.18 -2.49 12.15
C VAL A 9 15.13 -2.35 10.62
N ALA A 10 15.97 -1.47 10.07
CA ALA A 10 16.15 -1.29 8.63
C ALA A 10 16.92 -2.48 8.02
N MET A 11 16.58 -2.83 6.79
CA MET A 11 17.26 -3.91 6.06
C MET A 11 18.61 -3.43 5.49
N ASP A 12 19.55 -4.36 5.40
CA ASP A 12 20.84 -4.11 4.74
C ASP A 12 20.64 -3.64 3.30
N ARG A 13 21.54 -2.79 2.81
CA ARG A 13 21.49 -2.36 1.42
C ARG A 13 21.63 -3.53 0.46
N VAL A 14 21.00 -3.44 -0.70
CA VAL A 14 21.27 -4.36 -1.81
C VAL A 14 22.71 -4.13 -2.24
N MET A 15 23.51 -5.19 -2.21
CA MET A 15 24.88 -5.13 -2.67
C MET A 15 24.93 -5.41 -4.17
N PRO A 16 25.49 -4.51 -4.99
CA PRO A 16 25.77 -4.84 -6.38
C PRO A 16 26.79 -5.99 -6.46
N PRO A 17 26.73 -6.82 -7.51
CA PRO A 17 27.77 -7.80 -7.81
C PRO A 17 29.16 -7.15 -7.95
N THR A 18 30.22 -7.95 -7.71
CA THR A 18 31.61 -7.49 -7.81
C THR A 18 31.93 -6.95 -9.21
N GLU A 19 31.45 -7.64 -10.23
CA GLU A 19 31.50 -7.18 -11.61
C GLU A 19 30.14 -6.64 -12.03
N MET A 20 30.06 -5.33 -12.30
CA MET A 20 28.85 -4.69 -12.81
C MET A 20 28.79 -4.83 -14.34
N GLN A 21 28.66 -6.07 -14.80
CA GLN A 21 28.43 -6.40 -16.21
C GLN A 21 26.99 -6.87 -16.39
N ILE A 22 26.41 -6.61 -17.56
CA ILE A 22 25.08 -7.10 -17.90
C ILE A 22 25.25 -8.41 -18.67
N GLU A 23 24.70 -9.49 -18.10
CA GLU A 23 24.53 -10.76 -18.78
C GLU A 23 23.11 -10.86 -19.32
N LEU A 24 22.99 -10.98 -20.65
CA LEU A 24 21.71 -11.16 -21.33
C LEU A 24 21.27 -12.62 -21.20
N THR A 25 19.98 -12.81 -20.92
CA THR A 25 19.33 -14.10 -21.12
C THR A 25 19.21 -14.40 -22.62
N GLU A 26 18.99 -15.67 -22.99
CA GLU A 26 18.77 -16.05 -24.39
C GLU A 26 17.65 -15.23 -25.05
N THR A 27 16.57 -14.98 -24.31
CA THR A 27 15.46 -14.13 -24.77
C THR A 27 15.88 -12.69 -25.03
N GLU A 28 16.63 -12.08 -24.10
CA GLU A 28 17.11 -10.70 -24.25
C GLU A 28 18.15 -10.57 -25.36
N GLU A 29 18.99 -11.57 -25.55
CA GLU A 29 19.96 -11.64 -26.65
C GLU A 29 19.23 -11.70 -28.00
N ASN A 30 18.18 -12.51 -28.12
CA ASN A 30 17.35 -12.58 -29.31
C ASN A 30 16.67 -11.24 -29.61
N ILE A 31 16.18 -10.54 -28.58
CA ILE A 31 15.61 -9.19 -28.74
C ILE A 31 16.68 -8.20 -29.20
N CYS A 32 17.85 -8.18 -28.56
CA CYS A 32 18.95 -7.28 -28.91
C CYS A 32 19.41 -7.51 -30.36
N SER A 33 19.61 -8.77 -30.76
CA SER A 33 19.98 -9.14 -32.12
C SER A 33 18.92 -8.71 -33.15
N LEU A 34 17.63 -8.84 -32.80
CA LEU A 34 16.55 -8.43 -33.69
C LEU A 34 16.47 -6.91 -33.84
N LEU A 35 16.62 -6.16 -32.75
CA LEU A 35 16.67 -4.69 -32.77
C LEU A 35 17.85 -4.18 -33.59
N ASP A 36 19.02 -4.81 -33.45
CA ASP A 36 20.23 -4.46 -34.20
C ASP A 36 20.05 -4.67 -35.71
N LYS A 37 19.55 -5.86 -36.10
CA LYS A 37 19.28 -6.18 -37.50
C LYS A 37 18.16 -5.34 -38.11
N CYS A 38 17.11 -5.05 -37.34
CA CYS A 38 16.03 -4.17 -37.76
C CYS A 38 16.55 -2.75 -38.03
N ARG A 39 17.46 -2.26 -37.20
CA ARG A 39 18.12 -0.96 -37.40
C ARG A 39 18.94 -0.94 -38.70
N ASP A 40 19.68 -2.00 -38.99
CA ASP A 40 20.46 -2.11 -40.24
C ASP A 40 19.56 -2.18 -41.48
N ASN A 41 18.46 -2.92 -41.39
CA ASN A 41 17.44 -3.00 -42.44
C ASN A 41 16.80 -1.62 -42.68
N LEU A 42 16.43 -0.90 -41.61
CA LEU A 42 15.85 0.43 -41.69
C LEU A 42 16.81 1.43 -42.36
N GLN A 43 18.10 1.37 -42.03
CA GLN A 43 19.14 2.19 -42.67
C GLN A 43 19.28 1.85 -44.16
N THR A 44 19.18 0.58 -44.53
CA THR A 44 19.34 0.10 -45.90
C THR A 44 18.13 0.46 -46.77
N GLU A 45 16.91 0.27 -46.27
CA GLU A 45 15.68 0.47 -47.03
C GLU A 45 15.19 1.91 -47.05
N LYS A 46 15.31 2.61 -45.91
CA LYS A 46 14.71 3.94 -45.71
C LYS A 46 15.75 5.05 -45.50
N GLY A 47 17.03 4.71 -45.42
CA GLY A 47 18.11 5.68 -45.20
C GLY A 47 18.11 6.29 -43.79
N ILE A 48 17.30 5.78 -42.85
CA ILE A 48 17.17 6.32 -41.50
C ILE A 48 18.20 5.66 -40.59
N SER A 49 19.12 6.47 -40.05
CA SER A 49 20.03 6.05 -39.00
C SER A 49 19.37 6.27 -37.65
N THR A 50 19.24 5.21 -36.85
CA THR A 50 18.77 5.31 -35.47
C THR A 50 19.65 4.44 -34.57
N ALA A 51 19.67 4.73 -33.28
CA ALA A 51 20.30 3.90 -32.27
C ALA A 51 19.26 3.40 -31.28
N CYS A 52 19.35 2.11 -30.92
CA CYS A 52 18.52 1.45 -29.93
C CYS A 52 19.28 1.33 -28.61
N ARG A 53 18.72 1.89 -27.53
CA ARG A 53 19.27 1.77 -26.19
C ARG A 53 18.21 1.29 -25.22
N ILE A 54 18.48 0.24 -24.46
CA ILE A 54 17.60 -0.11 -23.34
C ILE A 54 17.90 0.85 -22.19
N ALA A 55 16.91 1.53 -21.62
CA ALA A 55 17.12 2.61 -20.66
C ALA A 55 16.54 2.31 -19.27
N GLY A 56 17.16 2.91 -18.25
CA GLY A 56 16.57 3.06 -16.92
C GLY A 56 16.43 1.79 -16.11
N GLY A 57 15.19 1.42 -15.78
CA GLY A 57 14.89 0.43 -14.74
C GLY A 57 15.50 -0.94 -15.02
N TRP A 58 15.42 -1.39 -16.26
CA TRP A 58 16.00 -2.65 -16.70
C TRP A 58 17.53 -2.67 -16.50
N VAL A 59 18.24 -1.62 -16.93
CA VAL A 59 19.71 -1.54 -16.83
C VAL A 59 20.16 -1.60 -15.37
N ARG A 60 19.54 -0.80 -14.50
CA ARG A 60 19.83 -0.79 -13.06
C ARG A 60 19.58 -2.17 -12.43
N ASP A 61 18.41 -2.76 -12.69
CA ASP A 61 18.02 -4.00 -12.04
C ASP A 61 18.90 -5.17 -12.51
N LYS A 62 19.27 -5.22 -13.80
CA LYS A 62 20.24 -6.19 -14.34
C LYS A 62 21.62 -6.05 -13.69
N LEU A 63 22.11 -4.82 -13.54
CA LEU A 63 23.38 -4.55 -12.85
C LEU A 63 23.35 -4.92 -11.36
N LEU A 64 22.17 -4.97 -10.74
CA LEU A 64 21.96 -5.45 -9.37
C LEU A 64 21.68 -6.97 -9.29
N GLY A 65 21.80 -7.70 -10.42
CA GLY A 65 21.56 -9.14 -10.48
C GLY A 65 20.08 -9.55 -10.47
N SER A 66 19.17 -8.62 -10.74
CA SER A 66 17.73 -8.86 -10.84
C SER A 66 17.27 -8.89 -12.30
N GLN A 67 16.30 -9.75 -12.63
CA GLN A 67 15.66 -9.77 -13.94
C GLN A 67 14.51 -8.74 -14.00
N SER A 68 14.22 -8.23 -15.20
CA SER A 68 13.09 -7.33 -15.47
C SER A 68 12.34 -7.81 -16.71
N ASN A 69 11.01 -7.81 -16.65
CA ASN A 69 10.15 -8.20 -17.77
C ASN A 69 9.77 -7.03 -18.68
N ASP A 70 10.01 -5.80 -18.21
CA ASP A 70 9.70 -4.56 -18.91
C ASP A 70 11.02 -3.98 -19.47
N ILE A 71 11.07 -3.79 -20.78
CA ILE A 71 12.22 -3.26 -21.53
C ILE A 71 11.83 -1.96 -22.22
N ASP A 72 12.37 -0.85 -21.71
CA ASP A 72 12.22 0.47 -22.31
C ASP A 72 13.34 0.69 -23.36
N VAL A 73 13.01 0.60 -24.65
CA VAL A 73 13.97 0.88 -25.74
C VAL A 73 13.84 2.33 -26.18
N ALA A 74 14.87 3.13 -25.87
CA ALA A 74 15.02 4.50 -26.30
C ALA A 74 15.62 4.59 -27.72
N LEU A 75 14.93 5.32 -28.59
CA LEU A 75 15.26 5.55 -29.99
C LEU A 75 15.70 6.99 -30.23
N SER A 76 16.72 7.18 -31.06
CA SER A 76 17.32 8.50 -31.32
C SER A 76 16.55 9.35 -32.34
N ASP A 77 16.23 8.80 -33.51
CA ASP A 77 15.85 9.61 -34.67
C ASP A 77 14.51 9.22 -35.32
N ILE A 78 13.81 8.25 -34.72
CA ILE A 78 12.54 7.73 -35.25
C ILE A 78 11.51 7.56 -34.13
N MET A 79 10.25 7.90 -34.42
CA MET A 79 9.15 7.74 -33.46
C MET A 79 8.94 6.28 -33.04
N GLY A 80 8.53 6.07 -31.79
CA GLY A 80 8.30 4.74 -31.22
C GLY A 80 7.39 3.85 -32.06
N LEU A 81 6.24 4.37 -32.51
CA LEU A 81 5.31 3.59 -33.35
C LEU A 81 5.89 3.24 -34.71
N ALA A 82 6.51 4.20 -35.40
CA ALA A 82 7.07 3.97 -36.73
C ALA A 82 8.18 2.90 -36.70
N PHE A 83 9.00 2.87 -35.64
CA PHE A 83 9.95 1.80 -35.45
C PHE A 83 9.28 0.48 -35.07
N ALA A 84 8.22 0.49 -34.24
CA ALA A 84 7.46 -0.71 -33.88
C ALA A 84 6.88 -1.41 -35.10
N GLU A 85 6.23 -0.66 -35.99
CA GLU A 85 5.62 -1.18 -37.21
C GLU A 85 6.68 -1.80 -38.13
N HIS A 86 7.80 -1.11 -38.32
CA HIS A 86 8.90 -1.63 -39.11
C HIS A 86 9.57 -2.86 -38.48
N LEU A 87 9.73 -2.86 -37.16
CA LEU A 87 10.26 -4.01 -36.42
C LEU A 87 9.33 -5.23 -36.56
N ALA A 88 8.01 -5.04 -36.55
CA ALA A 88 7.07 -6.12 -36.78
C ALA A 88 7.12 -6.64 -38.22
N GLU A 89 7.20 -5.76 -39.23
CA GLU A 89 7.41 -6.15 -40.63
C GLU A 89 8.70 -6.97 -40.79
N TYR A 90 9.81 -6.48 -40.25
CA TYR A 90 11.10 -7.15 -40.29
C TYR A 90 11.06 -8.50 -39.58
N ALA A 91 10.53 -8.57 -38.35
CA ALA A 91 10.40 -9.80 -37.59
C ALA A 91 9.54 -10.84 -38.31
N ASN A 92 8.42 -10.44 -38.91
CA ASN A 92 7.56 -11.33 -39.69
C ASN A 92 8.29 -11.89 -40.92
N SER A 93 9.13 -11.08 -41.59
CA SER A 93 9.97 -11.56 -42.70
C SER A 93 10.96 -12.66 -42.29
N GLN A 94 11.35 -12.66 -41.01
CA GLN A 94 12.24 -13.65 -40.39
C GLN A 94 11.47 -14.81 -39.70
N ASN A 95 10.15 -14.91 -39.90
CA ASN A 95 9.25 -15.87 -39.23
C ASN A 95 9.24 -15.75 -37.69
N ILE A 96 9.54 -14.56 -37.15
CA ILE A 96 9.47 -14.25 -35.72
C ILE A 96 8.13 -13.58 -35.43
N LYS A 97 7.36 -14.16 -34.49
CA LYS A 97 6.05 -13.60 -34.11
C LYS A 97 6.23 -12.41 -33.17
N VAL A 98 5.54 -11.32 -33.48
CA VAL A 98 5.40 -10.14 -32.63
C VAL A 98 3.97 -10.07 -32.12
N GLY A 99 3.80 -9.74 -30.84
CA GLY A 99 2.48 -9.46 -30.28
C GLY A 99 1.83 -8.23 -30.91
N THR A 100 0.54 -8.03 -30.65
CA THR A 100 -0.19 -6.87 -31.16
C THR A 100 0.45 -5.57 -30.66
N ILE A 101 0.83 -4.70 -31.60
CA ILE A 101 1.34 -3.37 -31.28
C ILE A 101 0.19 -2.49 -30.79
N SER A 102 0.35 -1.98 -29.58
CA SER A 102 -0.58 -1.01 -28.98
C SER A 102 0.02 0.38 -29.09
N LYS A 103 -0.61 1.24 -29.90
CA LYS A 103 -0.27 2.67 -29.98
C LYS A 103 -0.74 3.36 -28.70
N ILE A 104 0.19 3.98 -28.00
CA ILE A 104 -0.12 4.86 -26.87
C ILE A 104 -0.13 6.29 -27.39
N ALA A 105 -1.34 6.83 -27.59
CA ALA A 105 -1.53 8.19 -28.05
C ALA A 105 -0.97 9.22 -27.05
N GLN A 106 -0.60 10.39 -27.56
CA GLN A 106 -0.12 11.51 -26.74
C GLN A 106 -1.19 11.89 -25.71
N ASN A 107 -0.81 11.90 -24.45
CA ASN A 107 -1.64 12.35 -23.34
C ASN A 107 -0.75 13.16 -22.35
N PRO A 108 -0.65 14.49 -22.54
CA PRO A 108 0.12 15.37 -21.67
C PRO A 108 -0.27 15.30 -20.19
N ASP A 109 -1.56 15.08 -19.88
CA ASP A 109 -2.05 14.97 -18.50
C ASP A 109 -1.47 13.74 -17.79
N GLN A 110 -1.16 12.68 -18.55
CA GLN A 110 -0.46 11.49 -18.07
C GLN A 110 1.06 11.55 -18.29
N SER A 111 1.62 12.71 -18.67
CA SER A 111 3.05 12.88 -19.00
C SER A 111 3.53 12.03 -20.19
N LYS A 112 2.62 11.70 -21.11
CA LYS A 112 2.89 10.97 -22.35
C LYS A 112 2.94 11.93 -23.53
N HIS A 113 4.04 12.65 -23.69
CA HIS A 113 4.16 13.76 -24.64
C HIS A 113 4.52 13.35 -26.07
N LEU A 114 5.14 12.18 -26.23
CA LEU A 114 5.47 11.61 -27.53
C LEU A 114 4.69 10.33 -27.70
N GLU A 115 4.39 10.03 -28.96
CA GLU A 115 3.76 8.77 -29.31
C GLU A 115 4.72 7.63 -29.03
N THR A 116 4.25 6.64 -28.28
CA THR A 116 5.03 5.46 -27.90
C THR A 116 4.29 4.20 -28.34
N ALA A 117 5.02 3.11 -28.47
CA ALA A 117 4.44 1.83 -28.84
C ALA A 117 4.83 0.77 -27.82
N THR A 118 3.85 -0.02 -27.41
CA THR A 118 4.03 -1.13 -26.47
C THR A 118 3.59 -2.42 -27.15
N PHE A 119 4.39 -3.47 -27.04
CA PHE A 119 4.04 -4.80 -27.52
C PHE A 119 4.76 -5.89 -26.74
N LYS A 120 4.30 -7.13 -26.88
CA LYS A 120 4.96 -8.31 -26.29
C LYS A 120 5.79 -9.03 -27.33
N MET A 121 7.01 -9.40 -26.97
CA MET A 121 7.91 -10.19 -27.81
C MET A 121 8.71 -11.15 -26.95
N PHE A 122 8.75 -12.42 -27.36
CA PHE A 122 9.40 -13.51 -26.60
C PHE A 122 8.99 -13.58 -25.11
N GLY A 123 7.76 -13.17 -24.79
CA GLY A 123 7.25 -13.15 -23.40
C GLY A 123 7.62 -11.92 -22.58
N LEU A 124 8.41 -10.98 -23.12
CA LEU A 124 8.75 -9.71 -22.48
C LEU A 124 7.89 -8.57 -23.02
N GLU A 125 7.67 -7.54 -22.19
CA GLU A 125 7.01 -6.30 -22.57
C GLU A 125 8.06 -5.30 -23.07
N LEU A 126 7.88 -4.80 -24.30
CA LEU A 126 8.76 -3.83 -24.92
C LEU A 126 8.01 -2.52 -25.11
N ASP A 127 8.61 -1.45 -24.58
CA ASP A 127 8.17 -0.07 -24.74
C ASP A 127 9.17 0.68 -25.63
N LEU A 128 8.74 1.07 -26.82
CA LEU A 128 9.54 1.89 -27.73
C LEU A 128 9.27 3.36 -27.44
N VAL A 129 10.30 4.01 -26.91
CA VAL A 129 10.27 5.41 -26.48
C VAL A 129 11.30 6.23 -27.23
N ASN A 130 11.08 7.54 -27.30
CA ASN A 130 12.02 8.46 -27.90
C ASN A 130 12.94 9.05 -26.83
N LEU A 131 14.22 9.21 -27.18
CA LEU A 131 15.07 10.15 -26.46
C LEU A 131 14.46 11.53 -26.59
N ARG A 132 14.27 12.21 -25.46
CA ARG A 132 13.57 13.48 -25.44
C ARG A 132 14.26 14.51 -24.57
N SER A 133 14.15 15.76 -24.98
CA SER A 133 14.43 16.93 -24.16
C SER A 133 13.10 17.51 -23.67
N GLU A 134 13.06 17.98 -22.43
CA GLU A 134 11.86 18.55 -21.81
C GLU A 134 12.17 19.99 -21.36
N GLU A 135 11.23 20.90 -21.62
CA GLU A 135 11.24 22.26 -21.07
C GLU A 135 10.05 22.42 -20.13
N TYR A 136 10.26 22.99 -18.95
CA TYR A 136 9.23 23.15 -17.91
C TYR A 136 8.89 24.62 -17.67
N ALA A 137 7.60 24.91 -17.48
CA ALA A 137 7.16 26.21 -16.96
C ALA A 137 7.15 26.19 -15.42
N SER A 138 7.41 27.36 -14.82
CA SER A 138 7.47 27.52 -13.36
C SER A 138 6.21 27.05 -12.61
N ASN A 139 5.04 27.07 -13.26
CA ASN A 139 3.76 26.73 -12.67
C ASN A 139 3.18 25.36 -13.09
N SER A 140 3.87 24.58 -13.93
CA SER A 140 3.34 23.31 -14.47
C SER A 140 4.34 22.17 -14.29
N ARG A 141 3.86 21.02 -13.81
CA ARG A 141 4.63 19.75 -13.83
C ARG A 141 4.65 19.09 -15.20
N ILE A 142 3.80 19.55 -16.11
CA ILE A 142 3.69 19.06 -17.48
C ILE A 142 4.65 19.93 -18.30
N PRO A 143 5.67 19.36 -18.95
CA PRO A 143 6.57 20.10 -19.83
C PRO A 143 5.79 20.96 -20.83
N THR A 144 6.24 22.20 -21.03
CA THR A 144 5.71 23.11 -22.06
C THR A 144 6.16 22.72 -23.47
N GLY A 145 7.28 22.04 -23.58
CA GLY A 145 7.82 21.54 -24.84
C GLY A 145 8.51 20.19 -24.66
N VAL A 146 8.29 19.28 -25.61
CA VAL A 146 9.02 18.01 -25.71
C VAL A 146 9.47 17.81 -27.14
N THR A 147 10.78 17.66 -27.33
CA THR A 147 11.42 17.47 -28.64
C THR A 147 12.34 16.25 -28.61
N PHE A 148 12.78 15.79 -29.78
CA PHE A 148 13.84 14.79 -29.86
C PHE A 148 15.09 15.30 -29.15
N GLY A 149 15.65 14.45 -28.28
CA GLY A 149 16.80 14.77 -27.46
C GLY A 149 17.98 13.84 -27.71
N THR A 150 19.15 14.27 -27.28
CA THR A 150 20.35 13.44 -27.17
C THR A 150 20.26 12.50 -25.97
N PRO A 151 21.08 11.42 -25.90
CA PRO A 151 21.14 10.57 -24.71
C PRO A 151 21.47 11.34 -23.43
N VAL A 152 22.33 12.37 -23.52
CA VAL A 152 22.67 13.24 -22.40
C VAL A 152 21.44 14.04 -21.93
N GLN A 153 20.67 14.64 -22.86
CA GLN A 153 19.45 15.37 -22.51
C GLN A 153 18.39 14.45 -21.89
N ASP A 154 18.24 13.22 -22.41
CA ASP A 154 17.31 12.24 -21.84
C ASP A 154 17.77 11.75 -20.46
N ALA A 155 19.07 11.59 -20.25
CA ALA A 155 19.65 11.24 -18.95
C ALA A 155 19.40 12.35 -17.91
N SER A 156 19.65 13.60 -18.27
CA SER A 156 19.55 14.76 -17.38
C SER A 156 18.13 15.01 -16.86
N ARG A 157 17.11 14.74 -17.69
CA ARG A 157 15.70 14.89 -17.28
C ARG A 157 15.18 13.74 -16.40
N ARG A 158 15.97 12.72 -16.07
CA ARG A 158 15.49 11.58 -15.26
C ARG A 158 15.51 11.90 -13.77
N ASP A 159 14.88 11.02 -12.99
CA ASP A 159 14.73 11.20 -11.56
C ASP A 159 16.05 10.99 -10.79
N MET A 160 16.82 9.95 -11.13
CA MET A 160 18.08 9.63 -10.46
C MET A 160 19.13 9.13 -11.45
N THR A 161 20.41 9.32 -11.10
CA THR A 161 21.58 8.86 -11.86
C THR A 161 21.53 7.35 -12.14
N ILE A 162 21.18 6.54 -11.14
CA ILE A 162 21.03 5.08 -11.29
C ILE A 162 19.90 4.67 -12.24
N ASN A 163 18.94 5.55 -12.52
CA ASN A 163 17.85 5.34 -13.49
C ASN A 163 18.11 6.00 -14.84
N ALA A 164 19.26 6.65 -14.98
CA ALA A 164 19.72 7.34 -16.18
C ALA A 164 20.84 6.56 -16.90
N LEU A 165 20.99 5.28 -16.56
CA LEU A 165 21.87 4.35 -17.26
C LEU A 165 21.20 3.80 -18.52
N PHE A 166 22.01 3.58 -19.55
CA PHE A 166 21.57 3.03 -20.83
C PHE A 166 22.41 1.81 -21.16
N TYR A 167 21.82 0.84 -21.84
CA TYR A 167 22.51 -0.29 -22.44
C TYR A 167 22.40 -0.17 -23.95
N ASN A 168 23.54 0.02 -24.61
CA ASN A 168 23.61 0.16 -26.05
C ASN A 168 23.52 -1.22 -26.69
N VAL A 169 22.41 -1.48 -27.37
CA VAL A 169 22.08 -2.78 -27.97
C VAL A 169 23.10 -3.18 -29.04
N HIS A 170 23.77 -2.21 -29.66
CA HIS A 170 24.71 -2.44 -30.77
C HIS A 170 26.13 -2.72 -30.30
N THR A 171 26.55 -2.14 -29.18
CA THR A 171 27.91 -2.30 -28.65
C THR A 171 27.97 -3.25 -27.45
N HIS A 172 26.81 -3.67 -26.94
CA HIS A 172 26.67 -4.48 -25.73
C HIS A 172 27.37 -3.86 -24.51
N LYS A 173 27.31 -2.53 -24.40
CA LYS A 173 27.94 -1.77 -23.32
C LYS A 173 26.93 -0.91 -22.58
N VAL A 174 27.17 -0.76 -21.28
CA VAL A 174 26.47 0.22 -20.46
C VAL A 174 27.08 1.61 -20.71
N GLU A 175 26.21 2.57 -21.01
CA GLU A 175 26.52 3.98 -21.20
C GLU A 175 25.95 4.77 -20.00
N ASP A 176 26.82 5.54 -19.35
CA ASP A 176 26.46 6.42 -18.23
C ASP A 176 26.72 7.87 -18.61
N PHE A 177 25.69 8.52 -19.17
CA PHE A 177 25.77 9.92 -19.60
C PHE A 177 25.72 10.91 -18.42
N THR A 178 25.45 10.44 -17.21
CA THR A 178 25.53 11.27 -15.99
C THR A 178 26.92 11.25 -15.37
N GLU A 179 27.80 10.35 -15.84
CA GLU A 179 29.14 10.06 -15.31
C GLU A 179 29.16 9.62 -13.83
N ARG A 180 28.00 9.43 -13.22
CA ARG A 180 27.84 9.10 -11.79
C ARG A 180 26.96 7.89 -11.55
N GLY A 181 26.08 7.51 -12.46
CA GLY A 181 25.11 6.43 -12.27
C GLY A 181 25.75 5.10 -11.89
N LEU A 182 26.87 4.71 -12.53
CA LEU A 182 27.58 3.47 -12.18
C LEU A 182 28.24 3.55 -10.80
N ASP A 183 28.88 4.67 -10.48
CA ASP A 183 29.54 4.86 -9.17
C ASP A 183 28.51 4.97 -8.03
N ASP A 184 27.45 5.73 -8.23
CA ASP A 184 26.33 5.85 -7.28
C ASP A 184 25.67 4.48 -7.05
N LEU A 185 25.52 3.65 -8.10
CA LEU A 185 25.01 2.28 -7.96
C LEU A 185 25.95 1.40 -7.12
N ARG A 186 27.27 1.44 -7.36
CA ARG A 186 28.28 0.72 -6.54
C ARG A 186 28.23 1.13 -5.07
N ASN A 187 28.14 2.44 -4.84
CA ASN A 187 28.24 3.04 -3.52
C ASN A 187 26.91 3.07 -2.77
N GLY A 188 25.81 2.64 -3.40
CA GLY A 188 24.47 2.64 -2.82
C GLY A 188 23.97 4.04 -2.52
N ILE A 189 24.04 4.92 -3.52
CA ILE A 189 23.73 6.34 -3.44
C ILE A 189 22.52 6.66 -4.33
N ILE A 190 21.63 7.51 -3.81
CA ILE A 190 20.55 8.13 -4.57
C ILE A 190 20.91 9.60 -4.81
N ARG A 191 21.07 9.95 -6.08
CA ARG A 191 21.41 11.29 -6.56
C ARG A 191 20.58 11.64 -7.80
N THR A 192 20.21 12.90 -7.95
CA THR A 192 19.58 13.44 -9.16
C THR A 192 20.63 13.73 -10.24
N PRO A 193 20.33 13.60 -11.55
CA PRO A 193 21.28 13.94 -12.61
C PRO A 193 21.64 15.44 -12.65
N LEU A 194 20.64 16.30 -12.44
CA LEU A 194 20.77 17.75 -12.31
C LEU A 194 20.72 18.17 -10.84
N PRO A 195 21.00 19.45 -10.48
CA PRO A 195 20.84 19.93 -9.12
C PRO A 195 19.47 19.55 -8.54
N PRO A 196 19.39 19.00 -7.30
CA PRO A 196 18.14 18.47 -6.76
C PRO A 196 16.99 19.47 -6.74
N ARG A 197 17.29 20.75 -6.44
CA ARG A 197 16.28 21.81 -6.41
C ARG A 197 15.62 22.03 -7.78
N GLU A 198 16.40 22.07 -8.85
CA GLU A 198 15.88 22.16 -10.24
C GLU A 198 15.02 20.92 -10.56
N THR A 199 15.59 19.74 -10.32
CA THR A 199 14.93 18.45 -10.56
C THR A 199 13.56 18.34 -9.86
N PHE A 200 13.46 18.83 -8.62
CA PHE A 200 12.25 18.77 -7.82
C PHE A 200 11.24 19.88 -8.16
N LEU A 201 11.67 21.03 -8.68
CA LEU A 201 10.75 22.06 -9.15
C LEU A 201 10.06 21.65 -10.46
N ASP A 202 10.76 20.91 -11.32
CA ASP A 202 10.26 20.38 -12.59
C ASP A 202 9.22 19.28 -12.38
N ASP A 203 9.54 18.24 -11.59
CA ASP A 203 8.58 17.22 -11.17
C ASP A 203 8.77 16.87 -9.68
N PRO A 204 7.99 17.48 -8.77
CA PRO A 204 8.13 17.24 -7.34
C PRO A 204 7.85 15.78 -6.92
N LEU A 205 7.19 14.96 -7.75
CA LEU A 205 7.01 13.54 -7.45
C LEU A 205 8.36 12.81 -7.32
N ARG A 206 9.43 13.32 -7.95
CA ARG A 206 10.78 12.77 -7.86
C ARG A 206 11.29 12.71 -6.42
N VAL A 207 10.82 13.58 -5.53
CA VAL A 207 11.10 13.50 -4.08
C VAL A 207 10.61 12.16 -3.51
N ILE A 208 9.33 11.83 -3.73
CA ILE A 208 8.73 10.57 -3.24
C ILE A 208 9.41 9.37 -3.89
N ARG A 209 9.77 9.47 -5.18
CA ARG A 209 10.49 8.40 -5.89
C ARG A 209 11.89 8.16 -5.34
N CYS A 210 12.65 9.21 -5.01
CA CYS A 210 13.96 9.08 -4.38
C CYS A 210 13.85 8.32 -3.06
N ILE A 211 12.86 8.64 -2.23
CA ILE A 211 12.59 7.92 -0.97
C ILE A 211 12.24 6.46 -1.24
N ARG A 212 11.37 6.20 -2.23
CA ARG A 212 11.00 4.83 -2.58
C ARG A 212 12.20 4.00 -3.02
N PHE A 213 13.10 4.55 -3.82
CA PHE A 213 14.27 3.81 -4.27
C PHE A 213 15.33 3.68 -3.17
N ALA A 214 15.49 4.70 -2.33
CA ALA A 214 16.31 4.63 -1.12
C ALA A 214 15.83 3.50 -0.18
N SER A 215 14.52 3.35 0.02
CA SER A 215 13.95 2.28 0.84
C SER A 215 13.97 0.91 0.15
N ARG A 216 13.68 0.84 -1.16
CA ARG A 216 13.73 -0.40 -1.94
C ARG A 216 15.13 -1.03 -1.93
N PHE A 217 16.17 -0.22 -2.09
CA PHE A 217 17.55 -0.71 -2.21
C PHE A 217 18.39 -0.55 -0.94
N GLY A 218 17.88 0.15 0.08
CA GLY A 218 18.67 0.51 1.27
C GLY A 218 19.78 1.53 0.98
N PHE A 219 19.63 2.33 -0.09
CA PHE A 219 20.61 3.32 -0.54
C PHE A 219 20.46 4.64 0.23
N ARG A 220 21.56 5.39 0.36
CA ARG A 220 21.59 6.68 1.07
C ARG A 220 21.28 7.83 0.12
N LEU A 221 20.57 8.83 0.61
CA LEU A 221 20.40 10.09 -0.11
C LEU A 221 21.68 10.92 0.05
N VAL A 222 22.02 11.70 -0.98
CA VAL A 222 23.13 12.66 -0.89
C VAL A 222 22.71 13.90 -0.08
N PRO A 223 23.61 14.56 0.67
CA PRO A 223 23.25 15.70 1.52
C PRO A 223 22.58 16.86 0.76
N GLU A 224 23.03 17.16 -0.46
CA GLU A 224 22.44 18.21 -1.30
C GLU A 224 20.97 17.91 -1.67
N LEU A 225 20.61 16.62 -1.80
CA LEU A 225 19.24 16.17 -2.06
C LEU A 225 18.40 16.31 -0.79
N GLU A 226 18.90 15.85 0.35
CA GLU A 226 18.21 15.97 1.65
C GLU A 226 17.91 17.43 1.99
N ASN A 227 18.87 18.33 1.75
CA ASN A 227 18.70 19.76 1.97
C ASN A 227 17.66 20.38 1.02
N ALA A 228 17.67 20.02 -0.26
CA ALA A 228 16.69 20.51 -1.22
C ALA A 228 15.26 20.07 -0.89
N VAL A 229 15.07 18.84 -0.40
CA VAL A 229 13.73 18.35 -0.02
C VAL A 229 13.15 19.11 1.17
N LYS A 230 14.00 19.60 2.09
CA LYS A 230 13.58 20.37 3.27
C LYS A 230 13.25 21.83 2.96
N ASP A 231 13.50 22.27 1.72
CA ASP A 231 13.14 23.60 1.26
C ASP A 231 11.60 23.76 1.23
N PRO A 232 11.03 24.77 1.92
CA PRO A 232 9.59 24.98 1.93
C PRO A 232 8.97 25.12 0.54
N GLU A 233 9.68 25.68 -0.44
CA GLU A 233 9.17 25.82 -1.80
C GLU A 233 9.01 24.46 -2.49
N ILE A 234 9.94 23.53 -2.24
CA ILE A 234 9.84 22.16 -2.76
C ILE A 234 8.68 21.41 -2.09
N GLN A 235 8.52 21.58 -0.78
CA GLN A 235 7.40 20.95 -0.05
C GLN A 235 6.04 21.48 -0.51
N GLU A 236 5.94 22.79 -0.77
CA GLU A 236 4.73 23.40 -1.32
C GLU A 236 4.48 22.95 -2.77
N ALA A 237 5.52 22.86 -3.60
CA ALA A 237 5.40 22.31 -4.95
C ALA A 237 4.95 20.84 -4.92
N LEU A 238 5.42 20.06 -3.95
CA LEU A 238 4.99 18.68 -3.73
C LEU A 238 3.49 18.60 -3.41
N VAL A 239 2.94 19.53 -2.64
CA VAL A 239 1.50 19.57 -2.30
C VAL A 239 0.64 20.11 -3.44
N SER A 240 1.10 21.17 -4.10
CA SER A 240 0.30 21.91 -5.09
C SER A 240 0.36 21.34 -6.52
N LYS A 241 1.52 20.85 -6.97
CA LYS A 241 1.73 20.40 -8.37
C LYS A 241 1.51 18.90 -8.58
N VAL A 242 1.71 18.08 -7.54
CA VAL A 242 1.61 16.62 -7.67
C VAL A 242 0.18 16.15 -7.44
N ALA A 243 -0.33 15.37 -8.39
CA ALA A 243 -1.63 14.74 -8.23
C ALA A 243 -1.58 13.68 -7.11
N ARG A 244 -2.55 13.72 -6.20
CA ARG A 244 -2.55 12.93 -4.95
C ARG A 244 -2.48 11.43 -5.22
N GLU A 245 -3.13 10.96 -6.29
CA GLU A 245 -3.11 9.56 -6.73
C GLU A 245 -1.70 9.09 -7.14
N ARG A 246 -0.88 9.96 -7.74
CA ARG A 246 0.51 9.61 -8.08
C ARG A 246 1.35 9.43 -6.83
N ALA A 247 1.20 10.33 -5.86
CA ALA A 247 1.86 10.21 -4.57
C ALA A 247 1.42 8.94 -3.82
N GLY A 248 0.11 8.66 -3.78
CA GLY A 248 -0.46 7.46 -3.17
C GLY A 248 0.02 6.15 -3.82
N MET A 249 0.20 6.12 -5.14
CA MET A 249 0.77 4.97 -5.85
C MET A 249 2.24 4.73 -5.46
N GLU A 250 3.07 5.77 -5.41
CA GLU A 250 4.48 5.62 -4.99
C GLU A 250 4.58 5.20 -3.52
N LEU A 251 3.71 5.72 -2.65
CA LEU A 251 3.61 5.28 -1.26
C LEU A 251 3.19 3.82 -1.13
N THR A 252 2.20 3.38 -1.91
CA THR A 252 1.77 1.98 -1.92
C THR A 252 2.91 1.04 -2.31
N LYS A 253 3.74 1.44 -3.30
CA LYS A 253 4.95 0.69 -3.68
C LYS A 253 6.01 0.68 -2.57
N MET A 254 6.08 1.71 -1.73
CA MET A 254 6.95 1.71 -0.54
C MET A 254 6.47 0.73 0.53
N MET A 255 5.16 0.67 0.78
CA MET A 255 4.57 -0.24 1.78
C MET A 255 4.65 -1.71 1.36
N LYS A 256 4.53 -1.98 0.05
CA LYS A 256 4.78 -3.29 -0.58
C LYS A 256 6.26 -3.66 -0.69
N GLY A 257 7.12 -2.66 -0.53
CA GLY A 257 8.55 -2.77 -0.81
C GLY A 257 9.30 -3.57 0.24
N ARG A 258 10.60 -3.72 0.00
CA ARG A 258 11.53 -4.43 0.89
C ARG A 258 11.55 -3.82 2.29
N ASP A 259 11.62 -2.49 2.40
CA ASP A 259 11.79 -1.80 3.68
C ASP A 259 10.82 -0.62 3.91
N PRO A 260 9.56 -0.89 4.32
CA PRO A 260 8.60 0.16 4.64
C PRO A 260 9.01 1.01 5.85
N VAL A 261 9.77 0.44 6.79
CA VAL A 261 10.26 1.18 7.98
C VAL A 261 11.20 2.29 7.54
N ARG A 262 12.16 1.97 6.66
CA ARG A 262 13.06 2.98 6.08
C ARG A 262 12.32 4.03 5.27
N ALA A 263 11.28 3.66 4.52
CA ALA A 263 10.47 4.63 3.79
C ALA A 263 9.83 5.66 4.75
N VAL A 264 9.22 5.20 5.84
CA VAL A 264 8.62 6.09 6.85
C VAL A 264 9.68 6.90 7.59
N SER A 265 10.85 6.31 7.90
CA SER A 265 11.98 7.03 8.52
C SER A 265 12.42 8.21 7.67
N LEU A 266 12.63 7.99 6.36
CA LEU A 266 13.01 9.05 5.43
C LEU A 266 11.93 10.12 5.29
N ILE A 267 10.64 9.76 5.31
CA ILE A 267 9.54 10.74 5.31
C ILE A 267 9.62 11.64 6.55
N HIS A 268 10.00 11.11 7.71
CA HIS A 268 10.21 11.89 8.94
C HIS A 268 11.46 12.75 8.89
N GLU A 269 12.60 12.16 8.54
CA GLU A 269 13.91 12.83 8.48
C GLU A 269 13.91 14.02 7.50
N LEU A 270 13.09 13.93 6.45
CA LEU A 270 12.90 14.96 5.42
C LEU A 270 11.72 15.89 5.69
N SER A 271 11.03 15.75 6.83
CA SER A 271 9.87 16.58 7.22
C SER A 271 8.70 16.55 6.23
N LEU A 272 8.47 15.41 5.57
CA LEU A 272 7.46 15.28 4.50
C LEU A 272 6.12 14.72 4.95
N PHE A 273 5.96 14.37 6.24
CA PHE A 273 4.74 13.75 6.74
C PHE A 273 3.49 14.58 6.37
N ASP A 274 3.53 15.90 6.57
CA ASP A 274 2.37 16.75 6.26
C ASP A 274 2.11 16.90 4.77
N SER A 275 3.18 17.03 3.97
CA SER A 275 3.09 17.15 2.51
C SER A 275 2.48 15.91 1.84
N ILE A 276 2.53 14.76 2.52
CA ILE A 276 2.02 13.48 2.02
C ILE A 276 0.66 13.15 2.65
N PHE A 277 0.55 13.20 3.99
CA PHE A 277 -0.60 12.67 4.73
C PHE A 277 -1.56 13.74 5.25
N SER A 278 -1.10 14.98 5.43
CA SER A 278 -1.88 16.07 6.03
C SER A 278 -2.42 17.07 5.01
N VAL A 279 -2.51 16.70 3.73
CA VAL A 279 -3.14 17.51 2.68
C VAL A 279 -4.66 17.43 2.84
N ILE A 280 -5.18 18.17 3.82
CA ILE A 280 -6.57 18.16 4.26
C ILE A 280 -7.03 19.63 4.41
N PRO A 281 -8.16 20.02 3.78
CA PRO A 281 -8.70 21.38 3.90
C PRO A 281 -9.04 21.75 5.35
N LEU A 282 -8.92 23.04 5.68
CA LEU A 282 -9.19 23.56 7.02
C LEU A 282 -10.65 23.33 7.46
N GLU A 283 -11.59 23.33 6.51
CA GLU A 283 -13.01 23.06 6.76
C GLU A 283 -13.23 21.63 7.27
N VAL A 284 -12.31 20.71 6.99
CA VAL A 284 -12.38 19.32 7.45
C VAL A 284 -11.60 19.16 8.75
N THR A 285 -10.38 19.68 8.83
CA THR A 285 -9.55 19.55 10.05
C THR A 285 -10.16 20.27 11.25
N SER A 286 -10.89 21.37 11.03
CA SER A 286 -11.66 22.06 12.08
C SER A 286 -12.80 21.22 12.66
N THR A 287 -13.23 20.15 11.99
CA THR A 287 -14.26 19.21 12.49
C THR A 287 -13.66 18.00 13.22
N PHE A 288 -12.33 17.92 13.31
CA PHE A 288 -11.68 16.80 13.98
C PHE A 288 -12.05 16.78 15.47
N SER A 289 -12.45 15.61 15.95
CA SER A 289 -12.76 15.35 17.37
C SER A 289 -11.60 15.68 18.33
N ARG A 290 -10.35 15.64 17.85
CA ARG A 290 -9.13 16.03 18.56
C ARG A 290 -8.01 16.37 17.56
N PRO A 291 -6.95 17.07 17.99
CA PRO A 291 -5.78 17.33 17.15
C PRO A 291 -5.12 16.02 16.68
N VAL A 292 -4.43 16.08 15.53
CA VAL A 292 -3.59 15.00 15.04
C VAL A 292 -2.52 14.67 16.07
N GLY A 293 -2.32 13.38 16.34
CA GLY A 293 -1.35 12.90 17.31
C GLY A 293 0.11 13.14 16.89
N PRO A 294 1.07 12.79 17.74
CA PRO A 294 2.49 12.90 17.43
C PRO A 294 2.84 12.11 16.17
N LYS A 295 3.39 12.80 15.16
CA LYS A 295 3.78 12.16 13.89
C LYS A 295 4.75 11.01 14.12
N ILE A 296 5.62 11.11 15.13
CA ILE A 296 6.63 10.11 15.46
C ILE A 296 6.01 8.74 15.80
N ASP A 297 4.74 8.70 16.20
CA ASP A 297 4.04 7.45 16.50
C ASP A 297 3.87 6.59 15.24
N SER A 298 3.87 7.19 14.05
CA SER A 298 3.94 6.43 12.79
C SER A 298 5.24 5.62 12.67
N LEU A 299 6.39 6.21 13.01
CA LEU A 299 7.69 5.54 12.97
C LEU A 299 7.79 4.47 14.06
N LYS A 300 7.26 4.74 15.26
CA LYS A 300 7.15 3.74 16.34
C LYS A 300 6.31 2.54 15.87
N ALA A 301 5.12 2.80 15.31
CA ALA A 301 4.18 1.76 14.89
C ALA A 301 4.77 0.85 13.80
N VAL A 302 5.36 1.40 12.73
CA VAL A 302 5.95 0.57 11.66
C VAL A 302 7.18 -0.20 12.13
N SER A 303 7.96 0.37 13.05
CA SER A 303 9.13 -0.31 13.62
C SER A 303 8.71 -1.46 14.54
N ILE A 304 7.68 -1.26 15.36
CA ILE A 304 7.08 -2.31 16.19
C ILE A 304 6.50 -3.42 15.31
N LEU A 305 5.73 -3.08 14.28
CA LEU A 305 5.21 -4.06 13.33
C LEU A 305 6.35 -4.88 12.72
N ARG A 306 7.42 -4.23 12.26
CA ARG A 306 8.59 -4.95 11.74
C ARG A 306 9.19 -5.89 12.78
N LEU A 307 9.41 -5.43 14.01
CA LEU A 307 9.95 -6.28 15.09
C LEU A 307 9.08 -7.52 15.34
N LEU A 308 7.76 -7.35 15.41
CA LEU A 308 6.83 -8.46 15.61
C LEU A 308 6.83 -9.49 14.47
N LEU A 309 7.27 -9.10 13.27
CA LEU A 309 7.39 -9.97 12.11
C LEU A 309 8.78 -10.62 11.96
N LEU A 310 9.77 -10.27 12.80
CA LEU A 310 11.08 -10.92 12.78
C LEU A 310 11.01 -12.29 13.45
N SER A 311 11.74 -13.26 12.90
CA SER A 311 11.82 -14.62 13.45
C SER A 311 12.55 -14.69 14.79
N GLU A 312 13.50 -13.78 15.04
CA GLU A 312 14.28 -13.72 16.28
C GLU A 312 14.12 -12.34 16.93
N THR A 313 13.56 -12.31 18.14
CA THR A 313 13.46 -11.10 18.94
C THR A 313 13.64 -11.42 20.42
N LYS A 314 13.88 -10.38 21.24
CA LYS A 314 13.87 -10.51 22.71
C LYS A 314 12.46 -10.42 23.30
N LEU A 315 11.43 -10.22 22.49
CA LEU A 315 10.03 -10.16 22.93
C LEU A 315 9.47 -11.58 23.08
N THR A 316 8.44 -11.72 23.89
CA THR A 316 7.65 -12.95 23.89
C THR A 316 7.13 -13.23 22.48
N PRO A 317 7.23 -14.48 21.98
CA PRO A 317 6.68 -14.85 20.67
C PRO A 317 5.17 -14.58 20.60
N LEU A 318 4.71 -14.11 19.44
CA LEU A 318 3.28 -13.99 19.17
C LEU A 318 2.65 -15.37 18.99
N HIS A 319 1.41 -15.51 19.45
CA HIS A 319 0.58 -16.66 19.13
C HIS A 319 0.45 -16.78 17.60
N PRO A 320 0.69 -17.96 16.98
CA PRO A 320 0.73 -18.10 15.51
C PRO A 320 -0.51 -17.58 14.79
N LEU A 321 -1.69 -17.78 15.37
CA LEU A 321 -2.95 -17.29 14.80
C LEU A 321 -3.06 -15.76 14.68
N LEU A 322 -2.31 -14.97 15.48
CA LEU A 322 -2.24 -13.51 15.29
C LEU A 322 -1.64 -13.13 13.93
N LEU A 323 -0.79 -14.00 13.37
CA LEU A 323 -0.13 -13.80 12.08
C LEU A 323 -0.87 -14.49 10.93
N SER A 324 -2.00 -15.15 11.18
CA SER A 324 -2.72 -15.93 10.17
C SER A 324 -3.09 -15.13 8.93
N ALA A 325 -3.61 -13.90 9.10
CA ALA A 325 -4.01 -13.04 7.98
C ALA A 325 -2.85 -12.61 7.09
N ILE A 326 -1.64 -12.46 7.66
CA ILE A 326 -0.45 -12.12 6.89
C ILE A 326 -0.08 -13.24 5.92
N HIS A 327 -0.33 -14.49 6.30
CA HIS A 327 -0.04 -15.66 5.47
C HIS A 327 -1.15 -15.96 4.45
N THR A 328 -2.40 -15.63 4.75
CA THR A 328 -3.55 -15.96 3.89
C THR A 328 -3.96 -14.85 2.94
N ASP A 329 -3.67 -13.59 3.28
CA ASP A 329 -3.99 -12.42 2.47
C ASP A 329 -2.71 -11.68 2.08
N SER A 330 -2.34 -11.81 0.81
CA SER A 330 -1.10 -11.24 0.24
C SER A 330 -1.00 -9.71 0.34
N THR A 331 -2.10 -9.03 0.65
CA THR A 331 -2.16 -7.56 0.76
C THR A 331 -2.29 -7.07 2.20
N CYS A 332 -2.43 -7.99 3.17
CA CYS A 332 -2.59 -7.68 4.60
C CYS A 332 -1.39 -6.92 5.17
N THR A 333 -0.18 -7.38 4.89
CA THR A 333 1.07 -6.75 5.37
C THR A 333 1.18 -5.31 4.89
N ASP A 334 0.88 -5.04 3.62
CA ASP A 334 0.92 -3.70 3.04
C ASP A 334 -0.08 -2.76 3.74
N ARG A 335 -1.29 -3.26 4.00
CA ARG A 335 -2.33 -2.52 4.74
C ARG A 335 -1.91 -2.24 6.16
N LEU A 336 -1.29 -3.20 6.85
CA LEU A 336 -0.81 -3.01 8.22
C LEU A 336 0.31 -1.96 8.28
N TYR A 337 1.26 -1.96 7.36
CA TYR A 337 2.30 -0.91 7.30
C TYR A 337 1.72 0.46 6.99
N LEU A 338 0.76 0.56 6.06
CA LEU A 338 0.10 1.83 5.77
C LEU A 338 -0.76 2.29 6.96
N ALA A 339 -1.49 1.40 7.61
CA ALA A 339 -2.29 1.69 8.80
C ALA A 339 -1.40 2.17 9.96
N ALA A 340 -0.27 1.49 10.20
CA ALA A 340 0.73 1.89 11.19
C ALA A 340 1.35 3.26 10.87
N THR A 341 1.59 3.55 9.59
CA THR A 341 2.05 4.88 9.16
C THR A 341 1.02 5.98 9.49
N LEU A 342 -0.28 5.64 9.46
CA LEU A 342 -1.38 6.55 9.74
C LEU A 342 -1.80 6.60 11.22
N THR A 343 -1.06 5.94 12.12
CA THR A 343 -1.30 5.97 13.58
C THR A 343 -1.52 7.38 14.16
N PRO A 344 -0.91 8.48 13.69
CA PRO A 344 -1.23 9.83 14.18
C PRO A 344 -2.71 10.23 14.07
N TYR A 345 -3.50 9.54 13.23
CA TYR A 345 -4.94 9.73 13.10
C TYR A 345 -5.79 8.77 13.96
N LEU A 346 -5.17 7.96 14.83
CA LEU A 346 -5.85 6.95 15.64
C LEU A 346 -6.92 7.58 16.55
N GLY A 347 -8.13 7.04 16.47
CA GLY A 347 -9.31 7.47 17.22
C GLY A 347 -9.66 8.96 17.03
N ILE A 348 -9.33 9.53 15.87
CA ILE A 348 -9.80 10.85 15.44
C ILE A 348 -10.95 10.63 14.48
N ASN A 349 -12.10 11.25 14.74
CA ASN A 349 -13.23 11.33 13.81
C ASN A 349 -13.34 12.73 13.21
N TYR A 350 -13.89 12.83 12.00
CA TYR A 350 -14.27 14.07 11.32
C TYR A 350 -15.75 14.03 10.91
N LYS A 351 -16.36 15.20 10.71
CA LYS A 351 -17.74 15.31 10.22
C LYS A 351 -17.75 15.67 8.75
N ASP A 352 -18.52 14.93 7.95
CA ASP A 352 -18.74 15.28 6.55
C ASP A 352 -19.72 16.46 6.40
N ARG A 353 -19.96 16.88 5.15
CA ARG A 353 -20.92 17.96 4.84
C ARG A 353 -22.36 17.65 5.31
N LYS A 354 -22.70 16.38 5.54
CA LYS A 354 -24.00 15.90 6.05
C LYS A 354 -23.99 15.67 7.57
N GLN A 355 -22.96 16.14 8.27
CA GLN A 355 -22.78 15.96 9.72
C GLN A 355 -22.66 14.49 10.16
N LYS A 356 -22.33 13.58 9.24
CA LYS A 356 -22.03 12.19 9.58
C LYS A 356 -20.59 12.08 10.03
N GLU A 357 -20.37 11.33 11.09
CA GLU A 357 -19.04 11.08 11.66
C GLU A 357 -18.37 9.90 10.96
N PHE A 358 -17.09 10.08 10.63
CA PHE A 358 -16.23 9.06 10.05
C PHE A 358 -14.84 9.13 10.69
N PRO A 359 -14.09 8.03 10.74
CA PRO A 359 -12.67 8.07 11.10
C PRO A 359 -11.90 9.03 10.18
N ALA A 360 -11.05 9.89 10.73
CA ALA A 360 -10.22 10.85 9.99
C ALA A 360 -9.29 10.15 8.99
N VAL A 361 -8.80 8.96 9.34
CA VAL A 361 -7.99 8.11 8.45
C VAL A 361 -8.70 7.83 7.11
N THR A 362 -10.02 7.72 7.11
CA THR A 362 -10.82 7.53 5.88
C THR A 362 -10.66 8.71 4.92
N TYR A 363 -10.57 9.94 5.45
CA TYR A 363 -10.32 11.12 4.63
C TYR A 363 -8.90 11.11 4.04
N VAL A 364 -7.89 10.78 4.85
CA VAL A 364 -6.49 10.72 4.41
C VAL A 364 -6.34 9.75 3.24
N ILE A 365 -6.90 8.54 3.37
CA ILE A 365 -6.82 7.51 2.33
C ILE A 365 -7.54 7.96 1.07
N ARG A 366 -8.77 8.48 1.21
CA ARG A 366 -9.62 8.85 0.08
C ARG A 366 -9.14 10.10 -0.66
N GLU A 367 -8.71 11.14 0.05
CA GLU A 367 -8.45 12.46 -0.53
C GLU A 367 -6.96 12.77 -0.63
N SER A 368 -6.19 12.52 0.43
CA SER A 368 -4.76 12.85 0.46
C SER A 368 -3.93 11.81 -0.31
N LEU A 369 -4.33 10.53 -0.29
CA LEU A 369 -3.65 9.45 -1.02
C LEU A 369 -4.41 8.98 -2.28
N LYS A 370 -5.69 9.34 -2.42
CA LYS A 370 -6.58 8.89 -3.52
C LYS A 370 -6.56 7.37 -3.73
N LEU A 371 -6.48 6.61 -2.64
CA LEU A 371 -6.59 5.15 -2.67
C LEU A 371 -8.06 4.74 -2.52
N GLY A 372 -8.49 3.78 -3.33
CA GLY A 372 -9.86 3.27 -3.35
C GLY A 372 -9.98 1.93 -2.62
N THR A 373 -10.99 1.15 -2.98
CA THR A 373 -11.25 -0.17 -2.40
C THR A 373 -10.36 -1.28 -2.96
N GLN A 374 -9.55 -1.00 -3.99
CA GLN A 374 -8.54 -1.93 -4.48
C GLN A 374 -7.56 -2.30 -3.36
N ASN A 375 -7.26 -3.60 -3.21
CA ASN A 375 -6.45 -4.14 -2.11
C ASN A 375 -6.99 -3.79 -0.71
N HIS A 376 -8.26 -3.41 -0.60
CA HIS A 376 -8.96 -3.04 0.62
C HIS A 376 -8.38 -1.84 1.41
N TYR A 377 -7.86 -0.82 0.72
CA TYR A 377 -7.31 0.35 1.40
C TYR A 377 -8.40 1.24 2.03
N LEU A 378 -9.43 1.62 1.27
CA LEU A 378 -10.47 2.58 1.71
C LEU A 378 -11.52 1.99 2.68
N ASP A 379 -11.60 0.69 2.79
CA ASP A 379 -12.53 -0.06 3.63
C ASP A 379 -11.79 -0.80 4.75
N GLY A 380 -10.70 -1.49 4.43
CA GLY A 380 -9.95 -2.30 5.40
C GLY A 380 -9.14 -1.50 6.41
N ILE A 381 -8.44 -0.45 6.00
CA ILE A 381 -7.63 0.36 6.95
C ILE A 381 -8.52 1.10 7.96
N PRO A 382 -9.60 1.80 7.56
CA PRO A 382 -10.52 2.40 8.54
C PRO A 382 -11.13 1.37 9.50
N ALA A 383 -11.38 0.14 9.05
CA ALA A 383 -11.86 -0.94 9.90
C ALA A 383 -10.83 -1.33 10.97
N LEU A 384 -9.53 -1.41 10.64
CA LEU A 384 -8.47 -1.65 11.63
C LEU A 384 -8.46 -0.57 12.74
N PHE A 385 -8.67 0.70 12.38
CA PHE A 385 -8.73 1.80 13.35
C PHE A 385 -9.95 1.66 14.27
N ALA A 386 -11.12 1.33 13.72
CA ALA A 386 -12.33 1.08 14.50
C ALA A 386 -12.19 -0.15 15.40
N ALA A 387 -11.59 -1.23 14.90
CA ALA A 387 -11.34 -2.45 15.65
C ALA A 387 -10.36 -2.25 16.80
N SER A 388 -9.34 -1.39 16.62
CA SER A 388 -8.34 -1.12 17.66
C SER A 388 -8.96 -0.62 18.96
N GLU A 389 -10.04 0.17 18.90
CA GLU A 389 -10.76 0.66 20.08
C GLU A 389 -11.55 -0.47 20.77
N LEU A 390 -12.18 -1.35 20.00
CA LEU A 390 -12.95 -2.50 20.51
C LEU A 390 -12.06 -3.57 21.16
N LEU A 391 -10.88 -3.78 20.57
CA LEU A 391 -9.95 -4.85 20.91
C LEU A 391 -8.89 -4.43 21.92
N ARG A 392 -8.87 -3.17 22.35
CA ARG A 392 -7.88 -2.66 23.30
C ARG A 392 -7.94 -3.43 24.63
N ASN A 393 -6.79 -3.96 25.02
CA ASN A 393 -6.54 -4.75 26.21
C ASN A 393 -7.61 -5.85 26.39
N PRO A 394 -7.54 -6.93 25.59
CA PRO A 394 -8.54 -7.99 25.59
C PRO A 394 -8.33 -8.96 26.78
N ASP A 395 -8.07 -8.42 27.97
CA ASP A 395 -7.89 -9.19 29.20
C ASP A 395 -9.18 -9.93 29.59
N LEU A 396 -9.07 -11.26 29.61
CA LEU A 396 -10.13 -12.22 29.91
C LEU A 396 -10.66 -12.11 31.35
N MET A 397 -9.99 -11.38 32.24
CA MET A 397 -10.44 -11.13 33.62
C MET A 397 -11.47 -10.00 33.73
N ARG A 398 -11.65 -9.20 32.67
CA ARG A 398 -12.62 -8.10 32.63
C ARG A 398 -14.06 -8.61 32.65
N ASP A 399 -14.96 -7.83 33.24
CA ASP A 399 -16.37 -8.21 33.43
C ASP A 399 -17.10 -8.55 32.12
N LYS A 400 -16.71 -7.93 31.00
CA LYS A 400 -17.28 -8.21 29.66
C LYS A 400 -17.11 -9.67 29.19
N PHE A 401 -16.19 -10.43 29.79
CA PHE A 401 -15.97 -11.85 29.50
C PHE A 401 -16.57 -12.78 30.56
N LYS A 402 -17.19 -12.23 31.61
CA LYS A 402 -17.85 -13.01 32.66
C LYS A 402 -19.32 -13.31 32.34
N GLN A 403 -19.99 -12.38 31.65
CA GLN A 403 -21.39 -12.51 31.21
C GLN A 403 -21.55 -11.86 29.82
N PRO A 404 -22.08 -12.55 28.78
CA PRO A 404 -22.47 -13.97 28.74
C PRO A 404 -21.25 -14.91 28.90
N SER A 405 -21.36 -16.20 28.56
CA SER A 405 -20.21 -17.11 28.63
C SER A 405 -19.01 -16.54 27.86
N LYS A 406 -17.79 -16.90 28.29
CA LYS A 406 -16.55 -16.49 27.61
C LYS A 406 -16.59 -16.78 26.11
N ARG A 407 -17.18 -17.92 25.73
CA ARG A 407 -17.34 -18.35 24.33
C ARG A 407 -18.19 -17.37 23.52
N VAL A 408 -19.33 -16.96 24.05
CA VAL A 408 -20.19 -15.96 23.40
C VAL A 408 -19.49 -14.61 23.34
N ALA A 409 -18.90 -14.14 24.45
CA ALA A 409 -18.25 -12.83 24.50
C ALA A 409 -17.09 -12.70 23.51
N ILE A 410 -16.19 -13.70 23.45
CA ILE A 410 -15.09 -13.73 22.48
C ILE A 410 -15.63 -13.92 21.06
N GLY A 411 -16.58 -14.84 20.86
CA GLY A 411 -17.16 -15.13 19.55
C GLY A 411 -17.84 -13.91 18.91
N LEU A 412 -18.64 -13.17 19.67
CA LEU A 412 -19.26 -11.93 19.20
C LEU A 412 -18.20 -10.89 18.85
N MET A 413 -17.18 -10.73 19.70
CA MET A 413 -16.11 -9.75 19.47
C MET A 413 -15.32 -10.04 18.19
N LEU A 414 -14.98 -11.31 17.94
CA LEU A 414 -14.31 -11.70 16.69
C LEU A 414 -15.19 -11.49 15.46
N ARG A 415 -16.52 -11.54 15.62
CA ARG A 415 -17.52 -11.39 14.55
C ARG A 415 -17.97 -9.95 14.32
N GLU A 416 -17.55 -9.00 15.15
CA GLU A 416 -17.82 -7.59 14.93
C GLU A 416 -17.33 -7.17 13.54
N LYS A 417 -18.16 -6.45 12.79
CA LYS A 417 -17.87 -6.15 11.37
C LYS A 417 -16.59 -5.35 11.17
N ALA A 418 -16.23 -4.51 12.15
CA ALA A 418 -14.96 -3.78 12.15
C ALA A 418 -13.76 -4.70 12.41
N VAL A 419 -13.95 -5.75 13.21
CA VAL A 419 -12.90 -6.71 13.60
C VAL A 419 -12.66 -7.73 12.51
N HIS A 420 -13.72 -8.29 11.92
CA HIS A 420 -13.63 -9.30 10.87
C HIS A 420 -14.71 -9.11 9.80
N ASN A 421 -14.23 -8.84 8.59
CA ASN A 421 -15.01 -8.83 7.38
C ASN A 421 -14.05 -9.06 6.19
N PRO A 422 -13.93 -10.30 5.70
CA PRO A 422 -13.05 -10.62 4.58
C PRO A 422 -13.36 -9.83 3.30
N HIS A 423 -14.63 -9.41 3.10
CA HIS A 423 -15.02 -8.58 1.95
C HIS A 423 -14.40 -7.20 1.96
N THR A 424 -13.94 -6.72 3.13
CA THR A 424 -13.22 -5.46 3.30
C THR A 424 -11.76 -5.71 3.69
N GLY A 425 -11.22 -6.91 3.45
CA GLY A 425 -9.85 -7.29 3.77
C GLY A 425 -9.49 -7.21 5.26
N SER A 426 -10.51 -7.17 6.14
CA SER A 426 -10.37 -7.06 7.59
C SER A 426 -10.46 -8.44 8.20
N HIS A 427 -9.39 -8.89 8.84
CA HIS A 427 -9.35 -10.20 9.50
C HIS A 427 -9.17 -10.00 11.00
N TRP A 428 -9.89 -10.76 11.84
CA TRP A 428 -9.81 -10.61 13.29
C TRP A 428 -8.37 -10.68 13.81
N SER A 429 -7.53 -11.52 13.20
CA SER A 429 -6.11 -11.65 13.55
C SER A 429 -5.30 -10.40 13.20
N SER A 430 -5.49 -9.84 12.00
CA SER A 430 -4.86 -8.57 11.62
C SER A 430 -5.36 -7.38 12.47
N SER A 431 -6.64 -7.40 12.87
CA SER A 431 -7.25 -6.38 13.73
C SER A 431 -6.69 -6.44 15.16
N LEU A 432 -6.54 -7.63 15.72
CA LEU A 432 -5.86 -7.84 17.01
C LEU A 432 -4.39 -7.43 16.93
N LEU A 433 -3.68 -7.82 15.88
CA LEU A 433 -2.27 -7.45 15.68
C LEU A 433 -2.11 -5.92 15.59
N PHE A 434 -2.96 -5.24 14.81
CA PHE A 434 -2.95 -3.78 14.73
C PHE A 434 -3.24 -3.12 16.07
N SER A 435 -4.23 -3.63 16.82
CA SER A 435 -4.56 -3.16 18.17
C SER A 435 -3.39 -3.32 19.14
N LEU A 436 -2.72 -4.48 19.12
CA LEU A 436 -1.51 -4.74 19.91
C LEU A 436 -0.39 -3.75 19.55
N ILE A 437 -0.17 -3.47 18.26
CA ILE A 437 0.83 -2.48 17.83
C ILE A 437 0.54 -1.11 18.44
N GLN A 438 -0.72 -0.65 18.42
CA GLN A 438 -1.08 0.65 19.00
C GLN A 438 -0.80 0.70 20.50
N GLU A 439 -1.02 -0.40 21.22
CA GLU A 439 -0.71 -0.48 22.64
C GLU A 439 0.79 -0.55 22.95
N LEU A 440 1.58 -1.21 22.10
CA LEU A 440 3.03 -1.30 22.26
C LEU A 440 3.74 0.05 22.02
N ILE A 441 3.10 1.01 21.34
CA ILE A 441 3.64 2.38 21.21
C ILE A 441 3.77 3.03 22.59
N GLU A 442 2.84 2.76 23.51
CA GLU A 442 2.89 3.25 24.89
C GLU A 442 4.04 2.65 25.70
N CYS A 443 4.65 1.55 25.23
CA CYS A 443 5.85 0.95 25.82
C CYS A 443 7.15 1.55 25.26
N CYS A 444 7.06 2.55 24.40
CA CYS A 444 8.18 3.24 23.78
C CYS A 444 8.04 4.75 24.02
N ASP A 445 8.64 5.26 25.10
CA ASP A 445 8.60 6.69 25.45
C ASP A 445 9.17 7.54 24.29
N ASN A 446 10.38 7.21 23.85
CA ASN A 446 11.03 7.80 22.69
C ASN A 446 11.82 6.74 21.89
N LEU A 447 12.13 7.05 20.63
CA LEU A 447 12.81 6.11 19.72
C LEU A 447 14.28 5.83 20.12
N ASP A 448 14.93 6.74 20.83
CA ASP A 448 16.33 6.59 21.26
C ASP A 448 16.47 5.52 22.33
N GLN A 449 15.56 5.53 23.31
CA GLN A 449 15.49 4.54 24.37
C GLN A 449 15.01 3.18 23.83
N GLY A 450 14.10 3.20 22.86
CA GLY A 450 13.55 1.99 22.25
C GLY A 450 12.37 1.40 23.01
N LEU A 451 11.96 0.19 22.63
CA LEU A 451 10.81 -0.51 23.19
C LEU A 451 11.18 -1.21 24.50
N ASN A 452 10.46 -0.92 25.59
CA ASN A 452 10.63 -1.61 26.87
C ASN A 452 10.17 -3.07 26.75
N VAL A 453 11.12 -4.02 26.86
CA VAL A 453 10.85 -5.44 26.64
C VAL A 453 9.88 -6.02 27.68
N SER A 454 9.99 -5.63 28.96
CA SER A 454 9.12 -6.18 30.02
C SER A 454 7.68 -5.77 29.79
N ALA A 455 7.45 -4.46 29.66
CA ALA A 455 6.12 -3.91 29.45
C ALA A 455 5.49 -4.40 28.12
N ALA A 456 6.30 -4.48 27.06
CA ALA A 456 5.84 -5.02 25.78
C ALA A 456 5.45 -6.49 25.88
N SER A 457 6.26 -7.31 26.56
CA SER A 457 6.00 -8.74 26.73
C SER A 457 4.74 -9.01 27.56
N GLU A 458 4.47 -8.19 28.58
CA GLU A 458 3.23 -8.25 29.35
C GLU A 458 2.00 -7.99 28.46
N ARG A 459 2.03 -6.96 27.61
CA ARG A 459 0.93 -6.67 26.67
C ARG A 459 0.77 -7.78 25.63
N ILE A 460 1.87 -8.29 25.06
CA ILE A 460 1.84 -9.43 24.15
C ILE A 460 1.17 -10.65 24.79
N ASN A 461 1.48 -10.94 26.06
CA ASN A 461 0.89 -12.07 26.78
C ASN A 461 -0.62 -11.97 26.96
N VAL A 462 -1.17 -10.76 27.12
CA VAL A 462 -2.63 -10.55 27.18
C VAL A 462 -3.27 -10.95 25.85
N TYR A 463 -2.72 -10.49 24.73
CA TYR A 463 -3.22 -10.83 23.39
C TYR A 463 -3.04 -12.31 23.07
N ASN A 464 -1.89 -12.90 23.43
CA ASN A 464 -1.64 -14.33 23.27
C ASN A 464 -2.65 -15.16 24.06
N SER A 465 -2.93 -14.80 25.31
CA SER A 465 -3.90 -15.50 26.16
C SER A 465 -5.32 -15.41 25.59
N PHE A 466 -5.70 -14.24 25.06
CA PHE A 466 -6.99 -14.06 24.39
C PHE A 466 -7.13 -14.96 23.16
N VAL A 467 -6.11 -15.02 22.31
CA VAL A 467 -6.13 -15.83 21.08
C VAL A 467 -6.07 -17.32 21.38
N GLN A 468 -5.24 -17.74 22.36
CA GLN A 468 -5.20 -19.11 22.86
C GLN A 468 -6.59 -19.55 23.33
N GLN A 469 -7.27 -18.71 24.13
CA GLN A 469 -8.61 -19.01 24.59
C GLN A 469 -9.61 -19.12 23.44
N ALA A 470 -9.51 -18.27 22.41
CA ALA A 470 -10.35 -18.35 21.23
C ALA A 470 -10.13 -19.65 20.44
N GLU A 471 -8.88 -20.09 20.31
CA GLU A 471 -8.50 -21.35 19.64
C GLU A 471 -9.00 -22.58 20.40
N GLU A 472 -8.84 -22.63 21.72
CA GLU A 472 -9.35 -23.72 22.57
C GLU A 472 -10.88 -23.84 22.50
N LEU A 473 -11.56 -22.71 22.31
CA LEU A 473 -13.00 -22.66 22.07
C LEU A 473 -13.36 -22.93 20.60
N GLY A 474 -12.42 -23.21 19.71
CA GLY A 474 -12.70 -23.47 18.29
C GLY A 474 -13.43 -22.31 17.60
N LEU A 475 -13.26 -21.08 18.08
CA LEU A 475 -13.92 -19.91 17.51
C LEU A 475 -13.38 -19.49 16.13
N PRO A 476 -12.07 -19.61 15.81
CA PRO A 476 -11.53 -19.24 14.50
C PRO A 476 -12.27 -19.85 13.31
N SER A 477 -12.76 -21.10 13.42
CA SER A 477 -13.51 -21.77 12.35
C SER A 477 -14.99 -21.35 12.26
N THR A 478 -15.50 -20.65 13.28
CA THR A 478 -16.91 -20.25 13.37
C THR A 478 -17.15 -18.76 13.16
N VAL A 479 -16.11 -17.94 13.03
CA VAL A 479 -16.26 -16.47 12.88
C VAL A 479 -17.14 -16.12 11.68
N GLU A 480 -17.00 -16.85 10.57
CA GLU A 480 -17.78 -16.63 9.34
C GLU A 480 -19.08 -17.44 9.28
N ALA A 481 -19.38 -18.27 10.29
CA ALA A 481 -20.54 -19.13 10.27
C ALA A 481 -21.84 -18.32 10.16
N LYS A 482 -22.72 -18.66 9.22
CA LYS A 482 -24.04 -18.02 9.11
C LYS A 482 -24.91 -18.38 10.31
N PRO A 483 -25.92 -17.57 10.65
CA PRO A 483 -26.93 -17.95 11.64
C PRO A 483 -27.60 -19.27 11.26
N LEU A 484 -27.81 -20.16 12.24
CA LEU A 484 -28.52 -21.44 12.06
C LEU A 484 -29.93 -21.29 11.47
N LEU A 485 -30.60 -20.18 11.78
CA LEU A 485 -31.90 -19.79 11.23
C LEU A 485 -31.74 -18.55 10.36
N ASP A 486 -32.27 -18.57 9.14
CA ASP A 486 -32.28 -17.38 8.28
C ASP A 486 -33.46 -16.43 8.58
N GLY A 487 -33.47 -15.26 7.96
CA GLY A 487 -34.51 -14.25 8.20
C GLY A 487 -35.93 -14.69 7.79
N GLY A 488 -36.06 -15.57 6.79
CA GLY A 488 -37.33 -16.14 6.37
C GLY A 488 -37.84 -17.16 7.37
N GLU A 489 -36.95 -18.01 7.87
CA GLU A 489 -37.26 -19.02 8.88
C GLU A 489 -37.66 -18.39 10.21
N VAL A 490 -36.91 -17.39 10.67
CA VAL A 490 -37.26 -16.60 11.85
C VAL A 490 -38.62 -15.92 11.67
N GLY A 491 -38.90 -15.34 10.50
CA GLY A 491 -40.21 -14.74 10.19
C GLY A 491 -41.36 -15.75 10.25
N ALA A 492 -41.14 -16.96 9.72
CA ALA A 492 -42.12 -18.04 9.77
C ALA A 492 -42.35 -18.55 11.19
N ILE A 493 -41.30 -18.75 11.98
CA ILE A 493 -41.38 -19.25 13.37
C ILE A 493 -42.13 -18.27 14.27
N LEU A 494 -41.87 -16.97 14.11
CA LEU A 494 -42.46 -15.91 14.93
C LEU A 494 -43.79 -15.37 14.38
N ASN A 495 -44.24 -15.92 13.24
CA ASN A 495 -45.44 -15.47 12.50
C ASN A 495 -45.43 -13.95 12.24
N ALA A 496 -44.29 -13.43 11.79
CA ALA A 496 -44.08 -12.00 11.57
C ALA A 496 -43.43 -11.74 10.20
N LYS A 497 -43.86 -10.65 9.55
CA LYS A 497 -43.20 -10.18 8.32
C LYS A 497 -41.82 -9.62 8.64
N GLY A 498 -40.85 -9.89 7.76
CA GLY A 498 -39.50 -9.38 7.88
C GLY A 498 -39.46 -7.86 8.03
N GLY A 499 -38.54 -7.37 8.87
CA GLY A 499 -38.42 -5.95 9.19
C GLY A 499 -37.12 -5.65 9.95
N PRO A 500 -36.95 -4.42 10.47
CA PRO A 500 -35.73 -4.03 11.20
C PRO A 500 -35.39 -4.94 12.39
N TRP A 501 -36.42 -5.55 13.00
CA TRP A 501 -36.28 -6.50 14.11
C TRP A 501 -35.56 -7.80 13.69
N THR A 502 -35.61 -8.19 12.42
CA THR A 502 -35.04 -9.45 11.94
C THR A 502 -33.52 -9.51 12.18
N GLY A 503 -32.81 -8.39 11.96
CA GLY A 503 -31.38 -8.33 12.24
C GLY A 503 -31.04 -8.50 13.72
N VAL A 504 -31.88 -7.96 14.62
CA VAL A 504 -31.72 -8.09 16.07
C VAL A 504 -31.93 -9.54 16.51
N VAL A 505 -32.95 -10.22 15.97
CA VAL A 505 -33.20 -11.64 16.28
C VAL A 505 -32.09 -12.54 15.70
N LEU A 506 -31.61 -12.28 14.49
CA LEU A 506 -30.49 -13.03 13.91
C LEU A 506 -29.20 -12.88 14.74
N ALA A 507 -28.95 -11.71 15.34
CA ALA A 507 -27.85 -11.55 16.28
C ALA A 507 -28.02 -12.44 17.52
N ARG A 508 -29.24 -12.52 18.07
CA ARG A 508 -29.57 -13.40 19.21
C ARG A 508 -29.46 -14.89 18.85
N VAL A 509 -29.79 -15.28 17.62
CA VAL A 509 -29.56 -16.64 17.11
C VAL A 509 -28.07 -16.97 17.07
N ILE A 510 -27.22 -16.03 16.66
CA ILE A 510 -25.76 -16.19 16.71
C ILE A 510 -25.26 -16.32 18.15
N GLU A 511 -25.77 -15.51 19.08
CA GLU A 511 -25.43 -15.65 20.50
C GLU A 511 -25.76 -17.05 21.02
N TRP A 512 -26.95 -17.57 20.70
CA TRP A 512 -27.34 -18.94 21.06
C TRP A 512 -26.43 -19.98 20.43
N GLN A 513 -26.12 -19.86 19.14
CA GLN A 513 -25.23 -20.77 18.41
C GLN A 513 -23.80 -20.76 18.98
N LEU A 514 -23.35 -19.62 19.48
CA LEU A 514 -22.07 -19.51 20.16
C LEU A 514 -22.11 -20.17 21.54
N GLU A 515 -23.21 -20.06 22.28
CA GLU A 515 -23.37 -20.72 23.60
C GLU A 515 -23.48 -22.25 23.46
N TYR A 516 -24.17 -22.72 22.43
CA TYR A 516 -24.45 -24.14 22.16
C TYR A 516 -23.85 -24.56 20.81
N PRO A 517 -22.53 -24.80 20.74
CA PRO A 517 -21.83 -25.07 19.47
C PRO A 517 -22.31 -26.34 18.75
N ASP A 518 -22.76 -27.34 19.50
CA ASP A 518 -23.32 -28.59 18.97
C ASP A 518 -24.85 -28.55 18.83
N GLY A 519 -25.46 -27.39 19.10
CA GLY A 519 -26.91 -27.21 19.11
C GLY A 519 -27.53 -27.33 17.72
N SER A 520 -28.63 -28.07 17.63
CA SER A 520 -29.32 -28.28 16.35
C SER A 520 -30.19 -27.08 15.95
N LYS A 521 -30.60 -27.06 14.68
CA LYS A 521 -31.54 -26.07 14.16
C LYS A 521 -32.91 -26.20 14.83
N GLU A 522 -33.31 -27.42 15.18
CA GLU A 522 -34.53 -27.73 15.90
C GLU A 522 -34.49 -27.18 17.33
N GLU A 523 -33.38 -27.39 18.05
CA GLU A 523 -33.18 -26.86 19.40
C GLU A 523 -33.17 -25.32 19.40
N CYS A 524 -32.51 -24.70 18.43
CA CYS A 524 -32.53 -23.25 18.23
C CYS A 524 -33.96 -22.73 17.98
N THR A 525 -34.75 -23.47 17.20
CA THR A 525 -36.15 -23.14 16.91
C THR A 525 -37.01 -23.18 18.17
N VAL A 526 -36.82 -24.19 19.03
CA VAL A 526 -37.51 -24.30 20.32
C VAL A 526 -37.17 -23.11 21.20
N TRP A 527 -35.86 -22.85 21.39
CA TRP A 527 -35.39 -21.71 22.17
C TRP A 527 -35.95 -20.38 21.66
N LEU A 528 -35.97 -20.15 20.34
CA LEU A 528 -36.45 -18.92 19.74
C LEU A 528 -37.94 -18.67 20.06
N LYS A 529 -38.77 -19.72 20.01
CA LYS A 529 -40.20 -19.65 20.37
C LYS A 529 -40.38 -19.30 21.86
N GLU A 530 -39.57 -19.89 22.74
CA GLU A 530 -39.61 -19.62 24.18
C GLU A 530 -39.20 -18.18 24.52
N GLN A 531 -38.15 -17.66 23.88
CA GLN A 531 -37.73 -16.27 24.08
C GLN A 531 -38.79 -15.27 23.60
N TYR A 532 -39.48 -15.60 22.50
CA TYR A 532 -40.57 -14.78 22.00
C TYR A 532 -41.81 -14.80 22.92
N SER A 533 -42.24 -15.98 23.36
CA SER A 533 -43.41 -16.11 24.25
C SER A 533 -43.17 -15.48 25.63
N SER A 534 -41.92 -15.49 26.10
CA SER A 534 -41.50 -14.84 27.36
C SER A 534 -41.36 -13.32 27.25
N GLY A 535 -41.56 -12.73 26.06
CA GLY A 535 -41.43 -11.29 25.84
C GLY A 535 -39.99 -10.77 25.74
N ASN A 536 -38.99 -11.67 25.67
CA ASN A 536 -37.57 -11.30 25.58
C ASN A 536 -37.14 -10.89 24.16
N LEU A 537 -38.00 -11.08 23.15
CA LEU A 537 -37.78 -10.66 21.76
C LEU A 537 -38.90 -9.73 21.28
N ALA A 538 -38.55 -8.48 20.99
CA ALA A 538 -39.51 -7.48 20.51
C ALA A 538 -39.67 -7.56 18.97
N VAL A 539 -40.74 -8.23 18.52
CA VAL A 539 -41.07 -8.37 17.09
C VAL A 539 -42.10 -7.33 16.61
N ASN A 540 -42.83 -6.72 17.54
CA ASN A 540 -43.99 -5.84 17.25
C ASN A 540 -43.75 -4.34 17.49
N GLU A 541 -42.62 -3.92 18.05
CA GLU A 541 -42.41 -2.51 18.49
C GLU A 541 -41.78 -1.57 17.44
N LEU A 542 -41.33 -2.10 16.29
CA LEU A 542 -40.63 -1.34 15.24
C LEU A 542 -41.44 -1.16 13.94
N ASN A 543 -42.69 -1.60 13.90
CA ASN A 543 -43.57 -1.49 12.71
C ASN A 543 -44.47 -0.25 12.69
N GLU A 544 -44.41 0.66 13.68
CA GLU A 544 -45.12 1.94 13.59
C GLU A 544 -44.25 3.03 12.94
N PRO A 545 -44.68 3.67 11.84
CA PRO A 545 -44.00 4.84 11.31
C PRO A 545 -43.96 5.95 12.38
N ALA A 546 -42.84 6.67 12.45
CA ALA A 546 -42.58 7.73 13.45
C ALA A 546 -43.72 8.77 13.58
N SER A 547 -44.54 8.94 12.54
CA SER A 547 -45.71 9.84 12.54
C SER A 547 -46.84 9.45 13.48
N LYS A 548 -46.92 8.19 13.95
CA LYS A 548 -47.96 7.74 14.91
C LYS A 548 -47.55 7.82 16.38
N ARG A 549 -46.25 7.78 16.70
CA ARG A 549 -45.75 7.96 18.08
C ARG A 549 -46.08 9.35 18.65
N ALA A 550 -46.15 10.38 17.82
CA ALA A 550 -46.51 11.74 18.24
C ALA A 550 -48.00 11.93 18.60
N ARG A 551 -48.88 10.96 18.28
CA ARG A 551 -50.33 11.04 18.54
C ARG A 551 -50.80 10.33 19.81
N LYS A 552 -49.94 9.54 20.47
CA LYS A 552 -50.29 8.85 21.73
C LYS A 552 -49.89 9.61 23.00
N ASN A 553 -49.10 10.68 22.89
CA ASN A 553 -48.68 11.54 24.00
C ASN A 553 -49.33 12.94 23.96
N LYS A 554 -50.57 13.06 23.47
CA LYS A 554 -51.38 14.27 23.59
C LYS A 554 -52.77 13.95 24.12
#